data_AF-A0A955P9V7-F1
#
_entry.id   AF-A0A955P9V7-F1
#
_cell.length_a   1.000
_cell.length_b   1.000
_cell.length_c   1.000
_cell.angle_alpha   90.00
_cell.angle_beta   90.00
_cell.angle_gamma   90.00
#
_symmetry.space_group_name_H-M   'P 1'
#
loop_
_entity.id
_entity.type
_entity.pdbx_description
1 polymer ?
#
loop_
_entity_poly.entity_id
_entity_poly.type
_entity_poly.pdbx_seq_one_letter_code
_entity_poly.pdbx_strand_id
1 'polypeptide(L)'
;MPKETRRKFIRDAGLSAGALALGPLFRANRASANGWMGKVFQVDETRGVLSDGGFGGLDDLFSLMGRHGLHFYQTNSSGPISGPDGIIGRQDVVLLKVNSQWDDRGMTNCDMVRGLVQRIVEHPDGFDGEIVFVDNVQFKAVSDCFGWQTLTNSENRSMNYRDIIEDF
;
A
#
# COMPACT_ATOMS: atom_id res chain seq x y z
N MET A 1 22.15 -5.90 -25.61
CA MET A 1 21.87 -5.64 -24.18
C MET A 1 21.51 -6.96 -23.51
N PRO A 2 22.13 -7.35 -22.38
CA PRO A 2 21.78 -8.60 -21.70
C PRO A 2 20.36 -8.48 -21.13
N LYS A 3 19.47 -9.44 -21.46
CA LYS A 3 18.11 -9.48 -20.90
C LYS A 3 18.20 -9.91 -19.44
N GLU A 4 17.76 -9.05 -18.53
CA GLU A 4 17.56 -9.44 -17.14
C GLU A 4 16.53 -10.57 -17.06
N THR A 5 16.84 -11.60 -16.29
CA THR A 5 15.93 -12.73 -16.07
C THR A 5 15.12 -12.50 -14.81
N ARG A 6 13.85 -12.91 -14.81
CA ARG A 6 12.90 -12.79 -13.68
C ARG A 6 13.48 -13.27 -12.33
N ARG A 7 14.34 -14.28 -12.34
CA ARG A 7 15.05 -14.78 -11.15
C ARG A 7 16.04 -13.79 -10.54
N LYS A 8 16.67 -12.94 -11.36
CA LYS A 8 17.64 -11.95 -10.88
C LYS A 8 16.93 -10.77 -10.20
N PHE A 9 15.84 -10.30 -10.78
CA PHE A 9 14.98 -9.26 -10.19
C PHE A 9 14.48 -9.64 -8.78
N ILE A 10 13.96 -10.86 -8.61
CA ILE A 10 13.45 -11.34 -7.31
C ILE A 10 14.57 -11.46 -6.28
N ARG A 11 15.77 -11.92 -6.69
CA ARG A 11 16.92 -12.04 -5.80
C ARG A 11 17.39 -10.68 -5.29
N ASP A 12 17.40 -9.68 -6.17
CA ASP A 12 17.94 -8.36 -5.85
C ASP A 12 16.92 -7.54 -5.01
N ALA A 13 15.61 -7.76 -5.18
CA ALA A 13 14.56 -7.17 -4.34
C ALA A 13 14.46 -7.78 -2.93
N GLY A 14 14.84 -9.05 -2.76
CA GLY A 14 14.76 -9.78 -1.48
C GLY A 14 15.77 -9.35 -0.41
N LEU A 15 16.82 -8.61 -0.78
CA LEU A 15 17.90 -8.21 0.13
C LEU A 15 17.60 -6.92 0.94
N SER A 16 16.49 -6.23 0.69
CA SER A 16 16.18 -4.95 1.33
C SER A 16 15.24 -5.04 2.54
N ALA A 17 14.76 -6.24 2.92
CA ALA A 17 13.71 -6.42 3.92
C ALA A 17 14.19 -6.67 5.37
N GLY A 18 15.39 -6.20 5.75
CA GLY A 18 15.98 -6.52 7.05
C GLY A 18 16.60 -5.33 7.78
N ALA A 19 15.77 -4.49 8.43
CA ALA A 19 16.16 -3.71 9.63
C ALA A 19 14.94 -2.97 10.23
N LEU A 20 14.23 -3.61 11.16
CA LEU A 20 13.35 -2.91 12.11
C LEU A 20 13.95 -3.09 13.51
N ALA A 21 14.67 -2.07 13.97
CA ALA A 21 15.13 -1.97 15.35
C ALA A 21 14.12 -1.19 16.19
N LEU A 22 13.78 -1.76 17.34
CA LEU A 22 12.81 -1.32 18.34
C LEU A 22 13.33 -0.12 19.17
N GLY A 23 12.45 0.83 19.48
CA GLY A 23 12.49 1.59 20.74
C GLY A 23 13.15 3.00 20.72
N PRO A 24 12.83 3.84 21.73
CA PRO A 24 12.38 5.21 21.50
C PRO A 24 13.47 6.25 21.77
N LEU A 25 13.84 7.02 20.74
CA LEU A 25 14.49 8.33 20.82
C LEU A 25 14.59 8.84 19.37
N PHE A 26 13.51 9.43 18.86
CA PHE A 26 13.52 10.05 17.54
C PHE A 26 14.36 11.33 17.57
N ARG A 27 15.67 11.18 17.44
CA ARG A 27 16.54 12.17 16.82
C ARG A 27 16.96 11.58 15.49
N ALA A 28 16.30 12.03 14.42
CA ALA A 28 16.55 11.59 13.06
C ALA A 28 17.97 11.96 12.63
N ASN A 29 18.94 11.09 12.90
CA ASN A 29 20.15 11.04 12.11
C ASN A 29 19.77 10.41 10.77
N ARG A 30 19.53 11.27 9.77
CA ARG A 30 19.45 10.85 8.36
C ARG A 30 20.82 10.28 7.98
N ALA A 31 20.97 8.97 8.15
CA ALA A 31 22.04 8.23 7.50
C ALA A 31 21.75 8.25 6.00
N SER A 32 22.41 9.17 5.28
CA SER A 32 22.41 9.22 3.82
C SER A 32 23.18 8.01 3.29
N ALA A 33 22.48 6.91 3.09
CA ALA A 33 22.98 5.81 2.28
C ALA A 33 22.89 6.23 0.79
N ASN A 34 24.04 6.56 0.21
CA ASN A 34 24.29 6.65 -1.24
C ASN A 34 23.14 7.16 -2.14
N GLY A 35 23.02 8.49 -2.30
CA GLY A 35 22.45 9.13 -3.50
C GLY A 35 20.94 9.03 -3.77
N TRP A 36 20.21 8.18 -3.07
CA TRP A 36 18.75 8.08 -3.20
C TRP A 36 18.07 8.89 -2.10
N MET A 37 17.71 10.13 -2.43
CA MET A 37 16.86 10.94 -1.55
C MET A 37 15.40 10.55 -1.82
N GLY A 38 14.85 9.69 -0.97
CA GLY A 38 13.42 9.39 -0.99
C GLY A 38 12.59 10.65 -0.71
N LYS A 39 11.58 10.91 -1.53
CA LYS A 39 10.54 11.91 -1.23
C LYS A 39 9.57 11.29 -0.23
N VAL A 40 9.36 11.95 0.90
CA VAL A 40 8.40 11.55 1.93
C VAL A 40 7.21 12.49 1.85
N PHE A 41 6.02 11.91 1.77
CA PHE A 41 4.75 12.61 1.83
C PHE A 41 4.05 12.23 3.14
N GLN A 42 3.56 13.23 3.87
CA GLN A 42 2.87 13.05 5.13
C GLN A 42 1.61 13.92 5.10
N VAL A 43 0.49 13.30 5.50
CA VAL A 43 -0.76 13.99 5.77
C VAL A 43 -1.11 13.71 7.20
N ASP A 44 -1.34 14.78 7.96
CA ASP A 44 -1.79 14.72 9.35
C ASP A 44 -3.28 15.07 9.42
N GLU A 45 -3.93 14.71 10.53
CA GLU A 45 -5.36 15.01 10.77
C GLU A 45 -6.27 14.53 9.62
N THR A 46 -5.96 13.33 9.11
CA THR A 46 -6.66 12.72 7.99
C THR A 46 -8.14 12.51 8.27
N ARG A 47 -8.96 12.69 7.25
CA ARG A 47 -10.34 12.19 7.22
C ARG A 47 -10.30 10.66 7.28
N GLY A 48 -11.11 10.06 8.16
CA GLY A 48 -11.21 8.61 8.36
C GLY A 48 -11.98 7.91 7.24
N VAL A 49 -12.81 6.93 7.61
CA VAL A 49 -13.66 6.20 6.66
C VAL A 49 -14.68 7.15 6.02
N LEU A 50 -14.78 7.13 4.69
CA LEU A 50 -15.73 7.91 3.92
C LEU A 50 -17.04 7.13 3.72
N SER A 51 -18.11 7.83 3.36
CA SER A 51 -19.44 7.23 3.17
C SER A 51 -19.52 6.23 2.00
N ASP A 52 -18.57 6.30 1.06
CA ASP A 52 -18.43 5.40 -0.09
C ASP A 52 -17.55 4.18 0.19
N GLY A 53 -17.07 4.00 1.43
CA GLY A 53 -16.15 2.93 1.82
C GLY A 53 -14.67 3.24 1.57
N GLY A 54 -14.35 4.43 1.05
CA GLY A 54 -12.99 4.91 0.88
C GLY A 54 -12.37 5.39 2.20
N PHE A 55 -11.09 5.78 2.14
CA PHE A 55 -10.36 6.34 3.28
C PHE A 55 -9.81 7.72 2.92
N GLY A 56 -10.34 8.78 3.55
CA GLY A 56 -10.11 10.15 3.10
C GLY A 56 -8.65 10.60 3.18
N GLY A 57 -7.87 10.04 4.12
CA GLY A 57 -6.43 10.28 4.20
C GLY A 57 -5.65 9.85 2.96
N LEU A 58 -6.14 8.86 2.19
CA LEU A 58 -5.51 8.46 0.94
C LEU A 58 -5.73 9.51 -0.16
N ASP A 59 -6.90 10.12 -0.22
CA ASP A 59 -7.23 11.19 -1.19
C ASP A 59 -6.31 12.38 -0.99
N ASP A 60 -6.14 12.75 0.28
CA ASP A 60 -5.30 13.86 0.69
C ASP A 60 -3.83 13.56 0.37
N LEU A 61 -3.40 12.31 0.59
CA LEU A 61 -2.07 11.83 0.26
C LEU A 61 -1.81 11.83 -1.25
N PHE A 62 -2.71 11.26 -2.06
CA PHE A 62 -2.56 11.22 -3.51
C PHE A 62 -2.59 12.62 -4.12
N SER A 63 -3.45 13.50 -3.60
CA SER A 63 -3.48 14.90 -4.01
C SER A 63 -2.17 15.61 -3.68
N LEU A 64 -1.58 15.35 -2.50
CA LEU A 64 -0.27 15.88 -2.14
C LEU A 64 0.83 15.32 -3.07
N MET A 65 0.86 14.02 -3.32
CA MET A 65 1.80 13.37 -4.24
C MET A 65 1.71 13.98 -5.64
N GLY A 66 0.49 14.13 -6.18
CA GLY A 66 0.25 14.70 -7.51
C GLY A 66 0.74 16.14 -7.65
N ARG A 67 0.49 16.99 -6.64
CA ARG A 67 1.06 18.37 -6.60
C ARG A 67 2.59 18.41 -6.64
N HIS A 68 3.25 17.32 -6.24
CA HIS A 68 4.71 17.16 -6.28
C HIS A 68 5.21 16.32 -7.47
N GLY A 69 4.36 16.09 -8.47
CA GLY A 69 4.67 15.39 -9.71
C GLY A 69 4.75 13.87 -9.56
N LEU A 70 4.04 13.30 -8.59
CA LEU A 70 3.91 11.86 -8.42
C LEU A 70 2.42 11.48 -8.51
N HIS A 71 1.97 11.15 -9.71
CA HIS A 71 0.58 10.78 -9.96
C HIS A 71 0.30 9.33 -9.51
N PHE A 72 -0.89 9.09 -8.97
CA PHE A 72 -1.28 7.75 -8.55
C PHE A 72 -1.70 6.90 -9.75
N TYR A 73 -2.56 7.44 -10.62
CA TYR A 73 -3.06 6.74 -11.80
C TYR A 73 -2.22 7.03 -13.03
N GLN A 74 -1.85 5.96 -13.76
CA GLN A 74 -1.23 6.05 -15.06
C GLN A 74 -2.31 6.14 -16.14
N THR A 75 -2.44 7.32 -16.75
CA THR A 75 -3.48 7.62 -17.73
C THR A 75 -2.94 8.47 -18.87
N ASN A 76 -3.56 8.42 -20.05
CA ASN A 76 -3.19 9.32 -21.14
C ASN A 76 -3.59 10.79 -20.88
N SER A 77 -4.67 11.01 -20.12
CA SER A 77 -5.09 12.35 -19.69
C SER A 77 -4.33 12.79 -18.43
N SER A 78 -4.02 14.08 -18.32
CA SER A 78 -3.48 14.65 -17.09
C SER A 78 -4.61 15.16 -16.18
N GLY A 79 -4.48 14.92 -14.88
CA GLY A 79 -5.38 15.38 -13.83
C GLY A 79 -4.64 15.51 -12.50
N PRO A 80 -5.32 15.94 -11.41
CA PRO A 80 -4.66 16.20 -10.13
C PRO A 80 -3.86 15.02 -9.57
N ILE A 81 -4.29 13.78 -9.84
CA ILE A 81 -3.66 12.54 -9.39
C ILE A 81 -3.42 11.55 -10.55
N SER A 82 -3.52 12.03 -11.79
CA SER A 82 -3.53 11.22 -13.02
C SER A 82 -2.55 11.78 -14.04
N GLY A 83 -1.78 10.92 -14.69
CA GLY A 83 -0.84 11.34 -15.74
C GLY A 83 -0.15 10.16 -16.40
N PRO A 84 0.54 10.36 -17.54
CA PRO A 84 1.19 9.26 -18.27
C PRO A 84 2.36 8.62 -17.51
N ASP A 85 2.82 9.30 -16.45
CA ASP A 85 3.88 8.90 -15.52
C ASP A 85 3.35 8.38 -14.18
N GLY A 86 2.04 8.11 -14.07
CA GLY A 86 1.44 7.57 -12.85
C GLY A 86 1.97 6.19 -12.46
N ILE A 87 1.79 5.85 -11.18
CA ILE A 87 2.37 4.63 -10.58
C ILE A 87 1.60 3.37 -10.97
N ILE A 88 0.27 3.45 -11.09
CA ILE A 88 -0.60 2.29 -11.31
C ILE A 88 -1.36 2.48 -12.62
N GLY A 89 -1.08 1.62 -13.60
CA GLY A 89 -1.86 1.51 -14.82
C GLY A 89 -3.05 0.55 -14.71
N ARG A 90 -4.00 0.73 -15.62
CA ARG A 90 -5.25 -0.04 -15.71
C ARG A 90 -5.06 -1.57 -15.71
N GLN A 91 -4.00 -2.09 -16.33
CA GLN A 91 -3.72 -3.53 -16.51
C GLN A 91 -2.65 -4.06 -15.56
N ASP A 92 -2.22 -3.26 -14.57
CA ASP A 92 -1.10 -3.63 -13.73
C ASP A 92 -1.45 -4.74 -12.73
N VAL A 93 -0.45 -5.55 -12.41
CA VAL A 93 -0.51 -6.45 -11.25
C VAL A 93 0.08 -5.72 -10.05
N VAL A 94 -0.78 -5.38 -9.08
CA VAL A 94 -0.40 -4.63 -7.89
C VAL A 94 -0.17 -5.59 -6.73
N LEU A 95 1.09 -5.71 -6.29
CA LEU A 95 1.45 -6.47 -5.09
C LEU A 95 1.23 -5.61 -3.85
N LEU A 96 0.16 -5.88 -3.10
CA LEU A 96 -0.14 -5.16 -1.87
C LEU A 96 0.43 -5.89 -0.66
N LYS A 97 1.57 -5.42 -0.16
CA LYS A 97 2.19 -5.95 1.05
C LYS A 97 1.49 -5.39 2.29
N VAL A 98 0.71 -6.23 2.95
CA VAL A 98 0.09 -5.94 4.26
C VAL A 98 0.82 -6.68 5.38
N ASN A 99 0.58 -6.29 6.62
CA ASN A 99 0.94 -7.08 7.79
C ASN A 99 -0.33 -7.59 8.48
N SER A 100 -0.47 -8.91 8.55
CA SER A 100 -1.57 -9.63 9.20
C SER A 100 -1.09 -10.49 10.38
N GLN A 101 0.18 -10.42 10.75
CA GLN A 101 0.75 -11.33 11.78
C GLN A 101 0.25 -11.05 13.19
N TRP A 102 -0.16 -9.81 13.49
CA TRP A 102 -0.47 -9.37 14.84
C TRP A 102 -1.80 -8.64 14.88
N ASP A 103 -2.65 -8.98 15.85
CA ASP A 103 -3.87 -8.25 16.12
C ASP A 103 -3.59 -6.84 16.70
N ASP A 104 -4.66 -6.06 16.88
CA ASP A 104 -4.66 -4.70 17.40
C ASP A 104 -3.74 -3.77 16.60
N ARG A 105 -2.81 -3.09 17.28
CA ARG A 105 -1.87 -2.12 16.69
C ARG A 105 -0.73 -2.77 15.91
N GLY A 106 -0.70 -4.09 15.82
CA GLY A 106 0.35 -4.83 15.13
C GLY A 106 0.06 -5.11 13.64
N MET A 107 -1.19 -4.98 13.18
CA MET A 107 -1.57 -5.14 11.76
C MET A 107 -1.58 -3.82 11.00
N THR A 108 -1.55 -3.90 9.67
CA THR A 108 -1.93 -2.77 8.81
C THR A 108 -3.43 -2.47 8.98
N ASN A 109 -3.77 -1.18 8.99
CA ASN A 109 -5.16 -0.73 9.15
C ASN A 109 -6.02 -1.19 7.97
N CYS A 110 -7.13 -1.87 8.28
CA CYS A 110 -8.04 -2.47 7.29
C CYS A 110 -8.81 -1.41 6.51
N ASP A 111 -9.25 -0.31 7.15
CA ASP A 111 -9.93 0.78 6.44
C ASP A 111 -9.04 1.40 5.36
N MET A 112 -7.77 1.62 5.69
CA MET A 112 -6.78 2.17 4.76
C MET A 112 -6.51 1.18 3.62
N VAL A 113 -6.39 -0.12 3.93
CA VAL A 113 -6.19 -1.15 2.90
C VAL A 113 -7.41 -1.24 1.97
N ARG A 114 -8.62 -1.25 2.53
CA ARG A 114 -9.87 -1.25 1.76
C ARG A 114 -9.98 0.00 0.88
N GLY A 115 -9.71 1.18 1.44
CA GLY A 115 -9.73 2.44 0.70
C GLY A 115 -8.69 2.49 -0.43
N LEU A 116 -7.52 1.86 -0.24
CA LEU A 116 -6.51 1.76 -1.28
C LEU A 116 -6.95 0.82 -2.41
N VAL A 117 -7.50 -0.35 -2.07
CA VAL A 117 -8.07 -1.30 -3.06
C VAL A 117 -9.18 -0.62 -3.85
N GLN A 118 -10.10 0.07 -3.17
CA GLN A 118 -11.18 0.81 -3.82
C GLN A 118 -10.63 1.80 -4.86
N ARG A 119 -9.60 2.56 -4.52
CA ARG A 119 -8.99 3.51 -5.47
C ARG A 119 -8.28 2.84 -6.62
N ILE A 120 -7.64 1.70 -6.41
CA ILE A 120 -7.06 0.94 -7.52
C ILE A 120 -8.15 0.45 -8.46
N VAL A 121 -9.23 -0.13 -7.94
CA VAL A 121 -10.34 -0.66 -8.75
C VAL A 121 -11.10 0.46 -9.47
N GLU A 122 -11.24 1.64 -8.85
CA GLU A 122 -11.81 2.86 -9.43
C GLU A 122 -10.84 3.62 -10.35
N HIS A 123 -9.82 2.95 -10.89
CA HIS A 123 -8.93 3.56 -11.88
C HIS A 123 -9.75 4.27 -12.97
N PRO A 124 -9.44 5.53 -13.34
CA PRO A 124 -10.29 6.34 -14.22
C PRO A 124 -10.48 5.75 -15.62
N ASP A 125 -9.50 4.98 -16.12
CA ASP A 125 -9.62 4.23 -17.39
C ASP A 125 -10.36 2.88 -17.23
N GLY A 126 -10.89 2.59 -16.04
CA GLY A 126 -11.27 1.26 -15.56
C GLY A 126 -10.04 0.45 -15.13
N PHE A 127 -10.17 -0.43 -14.13
CA PHE A 127 -9.11 -1.38 -13.76
C PHE A 127 -9.48 -2.78 -14.25
N ASP A 128 -8.59 -3.43 -14.99
CA ASP A 128 -8.72 -4.83 -15.45
C ASP A 128 -7.47 -5.67 -15.16
N GLY A 129 -6.60 -5.16 -14.27
CA GLY A 129 -5.45 -5.87 -13.73
C GLY A 129 -5.79 -6.79 -12.55
N GLU A 130 -4.80 -7.05 -11.70
CA GLU A 130 -4.93 -7.94 -10.54
C GLU A 130 -4.31 -7.29 -9.30
N ILE A 131 -5.00 -7.34 -8.16
CA ILE A 131 -4.45 -6.94 -6.87
C ILE A 131 -4.15 -8.20 -6.08
N VAL A 132 -2.86 -8.42 -5.78
CA VAL A 132 -2.41 -9.59 -5.04
C VAL A 132 -1.99 -9.16 -3.64
N PHE A 133 -2.74 -9.61 -2.65
CA PHE A 133 -2.38 -9.44 -1.26
C PHE A 133 -1.23 -10.38 -0.92
N VAL A 134 -0.14 -9.81 -0.42
CA VAL A 134 1.04 -10.56 -0.02
C VAL A 134 1.34 -10.30 1.44
N ASP A 135 1.58 -11.37 2.19
CA ASP A 135 2.10 -11.28 3.54
C ASP A 135 3.21 -12.31 3.79
N ASN A 136 4.13 -11.94 4.68
CA ASN A 136 5.13 -12.82 5.24
C ASN A 136 4.50 -13.52 6.44
N VAL A 137 3.78 -14.61 6.17
CA VAL A 137 3.14 -15.40 7.21
C VAL A 137 4.23 -15.99 8.12
N GLN A 138 4.28 -15.54 9.38
CA GLN A 138 5.16 -16.14 10.38
C GLN A 138 4.32 -16.95 11.37
N PHE A 139 4.81 -18.14 11.72
CA PHE A 139 4.28 -19.01 12.79
C PHE A 139 2.84 -19.55 12.63
N LYS A 140 2.14 -19.27 11.52
CA LYS A 140 0.74 -19.71 11.30
C LYS A 140 0.55 -20.31 9.91
N ALA A 141 -0.48 -21.15 9.77
CA ALA A 141 -0.84 -21.73 8.49
C ALA A 141 -1.36 -20.65 7.52
N VAL A 142 -0.91 -20.70 6.27
CA VAL A 142 -1.29 -19.77 5.20
C VAL A 142 -2.81 -19.73 4.99
N SER A 143 -3.51 -20.83 5.27
CA SER A 143 -4.94 -20.98 5.01
C SER A 143 -5.84 -20.01 5.78
N ASP A 144 -5.36 -19.39 6.86
CA ASP A 144 -6.17 -18.46 7.64
C ASP A 144 -5.57 -17.07 7.81
N CYS A 145 -4.36 -16.80 7.28
CA CYS A 145 -3.57 -15.61 7.60
C CYS A 145 -4.28 -14.26 7.37
N PHE A 146 -5.36 -14.22 6.59
CA PHE A 146 -6.13 -13.01 6.29
C PHE A 146 -7.49 -12.92 7.01
N GLY A 147 -7.96 -13.99 7.67
CA GLY A 147 -9.28 -14.05 8.29
C GLY A 147 -9.31 -14.37 9.78
N TRP A 148 -8.15 -14.62 10.41
CA TRP A 148 -8.09 -14.96 11.83
C TRP A 148 -8.11 -13.74 12.76
N GLN A 149 -7.86 -12.55 12.22
CA GLN A 149 -7.77 -11.33 13.02
C GLN A 149 -9.15 -10.90 13.51
N THR A 150 -9.30 -10.78 14.83
CA THR A 150 -10.58 -10.42 15.46
C THR A 150 -10.58 -9.03 16.09
N LEU A 151 -9.40 -8.40 16.17
CA LEU A 151 -9.22 -7.07 16.76
C LEU A 151 -8.38 -6.23 15.82
N THR A 152 -9.00 -5.34 15.05
CA THR A 152 -8.27 -4.46 14.12
C THR A 152 -8.03 -3.08 14.73
N ASN A 153 -6.93 -2.42 14.32
CA ASN A 153 -6.68 -1.01 14.62
C ASN A 153 -7.45 -0.04 13.70
N SER A 154 -8.55 -0.53 13.13
CA SER A 154 -9.42 0.19 12.20
C SER A 154 -10.59 0.84 12.92
N GLU A 155 -11.17 1.86 12.32
CA GLU A 155 -12.47 2.42 12.69
C GLU A 155 -13.55 1.34 12.53
N ASN A 156 -13.54 0.62 11.40
CA ASN A 156 -14.35 -0.59 11.25
C ASN A 156 -13.65 -1.81 11.86
N ARG A 157 -13.98 -2.13 13.10
CA ARG A 157 -13.38 -3.24 13.85
C ARG A 157 -13.89 -4.62 13.49
N SER A 158 -14.98 -4.74 12.74
CA SER A 158 -15.54 -6.03 12.36
C SER A 158 -14.97 -6.60 11.07
N MET A 159 -14.11 -5.85 10.37
CA MET A 159 -13.55 -6.21 9.08
C MET A 159 -12.12 -6.74 9.22
N ASN A 160 -11.78 -7.80 8.49
CA ASN A 160 -10.43 -8.31 8.29
C ASN A 160 -10.05 -8.30 6.79
N TYR A 161 -8.85 -8.79 6.44
CA TYR A 161 -8.42 -8.78 5.04
C TYR A 161 -9.17 -9.76 4.14
N ARG A 162 -9.67 -10.89 4.67
CA ARG A 162 -10.53 -11.80 3.90
C ARG A 162 -11.81 -11.09 3.49
N ASP A 163 -12.43 -10.36 4.40
CA ASP A 163 -13.64 -9.58 4.08
C ASP A 163 -13.36 -8.54 2.99
N ILE A 164 -12.20 -7.87 3.03
CA ILE A 164 -11.80 -6.92 1.97
C ILE A 164 -11.61 -7.62 0.63
N ILE A 165 -11.02 -8.83 0.62
CA ILE A 165 -10.82 -9.59 -0.62
C ILE A 165 -12.17 -10.05 -1.21
N GLU A 166 -13.14 -10.38 -0.37
CA GLU A 166 -14.46 -10.85 -0.80
C GLU A 166 -15.40 -9.70 -1.24
N ASP A 167 -15.08 -8.45 -0.87
CA ASP A 167 -15.84 -7.23 -1.20
C ASP A 167 -15.67 -6.74 -2.66
N PHE A 168 -14.64 -7.19 -3.39
CA PHE A 168 -14.26 -6.72 -4.74
C PHE A 168 -14.16 -7.88 -5.75
#